data_AF-A0AAD2FY06-F1
#
_entry.id   AF-A0AAD2FY06-F1
#
_cell.length_a   1.000
_cell.length_b   1.000
_cell.length_c   1.000
_cell.angle_alpha   90.00
_cell.angle_beta   90.00
_cell.angle_gamma   90.00
#
_symmetry.space_group_name_H-M   'P 1'
#
loop_
_entity.id
_entity.type
_entity.pdbx_description
1 polymer ?
#
loop_
_entity_poly.entity_id
_entity_poly.type
_entity_poly.pdbx_seq_one_letter_code
_entity_poly.pdbx_strand_id
1 'polypeptide(L)'
;MLDGSLQNSPRQFNVRWEASWISPNSVWLYELAEQVGWTIETKPPDSTKVSTFSWLRVFQLFQNAFQTGTIVLPRYSVKGNTRFRLIQDGSATQAVTIILEESIDLVEEADSLRLQNRVVAQEFASWLDVSRKPPIADEVDWASKVRQRILTNVPGAGALDVDPNEDEPGVLYTFLILCITCTGILYQTISGEMMGSQGQVSAQCTEAEQLVMGSGYLTECFINGNGPFL
;
A
#
# COMPACT_ATOMS: atom_id res chain seq x y z
N MET A 1 -27.00 -32.20 -49.51
CA MET A 1 -26.47 -32.62 -48.20
C MET A 1 -25.11 -31.96 -48.05
N LEU A 2 -25.08 -30.76 -47.44
CA LEU A 2 -23.84 -30.10 -47.05
C LEU A 2 -23.84 -30.08 -45.53
N ASP A 3 -22.70 -30.52 -45.01
CA ASP A 3 -22.42 -30.95 -43.66
C ASP A 3 -22.70 -29.85 -42.64
N GLY A 4 -23.51 -30.19 -41.63
CA GLY A 4 -23.75 -29.35 -40.47
C GLY A 4 -22.61 -29.51 -39.48
N SER A 5 -21.54 -28.72 -39.63
CA SER A 5 -20.52 -28.60 -38.59
C SER A 5 -19.71 -27.31 -38.75
N LEU A 6 -20.37 -26.16 -38.79
CA LEU A 6 -19.70 -24.92 -38.37
C LEU A 6 -19.49 -25.02 -36.86
N GLN A 7 -18.30 -25.49 -36.49
CA GLN A 7 -17.77 -25.53 -35.15
C GLN A 7 -17.93 -24.14 -34.50
N ASN A 8 -18.88 -24.01 -33.57
CA ASN A 8 -18.90 -22.94 -32.59
C ASN A 8 -17.74 -23.16 -31.62
N SER A 9 -16.51 -22.86 -32.05
CA SER A 9 -15.36 -22.88 -31.16
C SER A 9 -15.60 -21.86 -30.04
N PRO A 10 -15.59 -22.29 -28.76
CA PRO A 10 -15.77 -21.36 -27.65
C PRO A 10 -14.69 -20.29 -27.73
N ARG A 11 -15.11 -19.03 -27.79
CA ARG A 11 -14.17 -17.90 -27.81
C ARG A 11 -13.66 -17.72 -26.39
N GLN A 12 -12.37 -18.00 -26.20
CA GLN A 12 -11.68 -17.79 -24.93
C GLN A 12 -10.75 -16.58 -25.06
N PHE A 13 -10.88 -15.64 -24.12
CA PHE A 13 -9.98 -14.50 -23.98
C PHE A 13 -9.26 -14.59 -22.65
N ASN A 14 -7.96 -14.31 -22.66
CA ASN A 14 -7.13 -14.36 -21.46
C ASN A 14 -6.47 -12.99 -21.27
N VAL A 15 -6.78 -12.33 -20.16
CA VAL A 15 -6.28 -10.99 -19.84
C VAL A 15 -5.42 -11.06 -18.59
N ARG A 16 -4.12 -10.80 -18.77
CA ARG A 16 -3.18 -10.60 -17.68
C ARG A 16 -3.24 -9.15 -17.23
N TRP A 17 -3.39 -8.91 -15.93
CA TRP A 17 -3.47 -7.58 -15.36
C TRP A 17 -2.52 -7.43 -14.17
N GLU A 18 -2.18 -6.17 -13.87
CA GLU A 18 -1.39 -5.77 -12.71
C GLU A 18 -2.05 -4.55 -12.07
N ALA A 19 -2.30 -4.63 -10.77
CA ALA A 19 -2.74 -3.51 -9.95
C ALA A 19 -1.59 -3.11 -9.02
N SER A 20 -1.21 -1.84 -8.99
CA SER A 20 -0.10 -1.35 -8.16
C SER A 20 -0.49 -0.12 -7.35
N TRP A 21 -0.04 -0.03 -6.11
CA TRP A 21 -0.35 1.08 -5.21
C TRP A 21 0.80 1.37 -4.22
N ILE A 22 0.69 2.52 -3.55
CA ILE A 22 1.55 2.91 -2.44
C ILE A 22 0.77 2.60 -1.15
N SER A 23 1.42 1.96 -0.18
CA SER A 23 0.76 1.68 1.11
C SER A 23 0.47 2.99 1.83
N PRO A 24 -0.72 3.15 2.44
CA PRO A 24 -1.06 4.33 3.25
C PRO A 24 -0.01 4.63 4.33
N ASN A 25 0.60 3.60 4.90
CA ASN A 25 1.63 3.73 5.94
C ASN A 25 2.96 4.31 5.42
N SER A 26 3.15 4.32 4.10
CA SER A 26 4.38 4.79 3.45
C SER A 26 4.22 6.13 2.72
N VAL A 27 3.01 6.72 2.68
CA VAL A 27 2.75 7.97 1.95
C VAL A 27 3.66 9.10 2.42
N TRP A 28 3.87 9.24 3.73
CA TRP A 28 4.74 10.26 4.30
C TRP A 28 6.19 10.19 3.79
N LEU A 29 6.70 9.02 3.41
CA LEU A 29 8.04 8.87 2.84
C LEU A 29 8.12 9.44 1.42
N TYR A 30 7.06 9.26 0.63
CA TYR A 30 6.96 9.82 -0.71
C TYR A 30 6.88 11.34 -0.63
N GLU A 31 6.02 11.86 0.25
CA GLU A 31 5.89 13.31 0.49
C GLU A 31 7.21 13.93 0.97
N LEU A 32 7.91 13.27 1.89
CA LEU A 32 9.23 13.71 2.35
C LEU A 32 10.24 13.74 1.20
N ALA A 33 10.30 12.69 0.38
CA ALA A 33 11.20 12.62 -0.75
C ALA A 33 10.93 13.73 -1.77
N GLU A 34 9.66 14.03 -2.05
CA GLU A 34 9.26 15.14 -2.92
C GLU A 34 9.64 16.50 -2.34
N GLN A 35 9.42 16.72 -1.03
CA GLN A 35 9.78 17.96 -0.35
C GLN A 35 11.29 18.22 -0.33
N VAL A 36 12.09 17.17 -0.15
CA VAL A 36 13.56 17.26 -0.16
C VAL A 36 14.11 17.36 -1.59
N GLY A 37 13.33 16.99 -2.61
CA GLY A 37 13.73 16.97 -4.01
C GLY A 37 14.53 15.72 -4.40
N TRP A 38 14.32 14.60 -3.72
CA TRP A 38 14.89 13.31 -4.10
C TRP A 38 14.16 12.69 -5.29
N THR A 39 14.90 12.04 -6.18
CA THR A 39 14.33 11.20 -7.23
C THR A 39 13.80 9.92 -6.60
N ILE A 40 12.53 9.59 -6.86
CA ILE A 40 11.88 8.40 -6.29
C ILE A 40 11.94 7.25 -7.28
N GLU A 41 12.70 6.22 -6.95
CA GLU A 41 12.65 4.93 -7.62
C GLU A 41 11.71 3.99 -6.89
N THR A 42 10.93 3.20 -7.62
CA THR A 42 9.98 2.26 -7.01
C THR A 42 10.33 0.82 -7.31
N LYS A 43 10.31 -0.03 -6.28
CA LYS A 43 10.59 -1.46 -6.42
C LYS A 43 9.55 -2.28 -5.64
N PRO A 44 8.98 -3.34 -6.25
CA PRO A 44 8.09 -4.22 -5.50
C PRO A 44 8.88 -5.03 -4.47
N PRO A 45 8.38 -5.16 -3.24
CA PRO A 45 8.93 -6.08 -2.25
C PRO A 45 8.82 -7.52 -2.74
N ASP A 46 9.80 -8.34 -2.38
CA ASP A 46 9.85 -9.77 -2.69
C ASP A 46 8.88 -10.52 -1.75
N SER A 47 7.89 -11.21 -2.32
CA SER A 47 6.88 -11.97 -1.57
C SER A 47 7.45 -13.22 -0.90
N THR A 48 8.57 -13.75 -1.41
CA THR A 48 9.15 -15.03 -0.99
C THR A 48 10.14 -14.92 0.16
N LYS A 49 10.52 -13.69 0.54
CA LYS A 49 11.46 -13.44 1.63
C LYS A 49 10.71 -13.05 2.90
N VAL A 50 11.18 -13.57 4.03
CA VAL A 50 10.70 -13.13 5.33
C VAL A 50 11.06 -11.65 5.50
N SER A 51 10.07 -10.85 5.87
CA SER A 51 10.26 -9.44 6.19
C SER A 51 10.83 -9.33 7.60
N THR A 52 11.99 -8.71 7.75
CA THR A 52 12.59 -8.36 9.04
C THR A 52 12.85 -6.86 9.10
N PHE A 53 12.64 -6.28 10.28
CA PHE A 53 12.90 -4.88 10.51
C PHE A 53 14.35 -4.64 10.97
N SER A 54 14.96 -3.57 10.45
CA SER A 54 16.27 -3.09 10.87
C SER A 54 16.38 -1.57 10.72
N TRP A 55 16.64 -0.88 11.82
CA TRP A 55 17.00 0.54 11.86
C TRP A 55 18.27 0.85 11.08
N LEU A 56 19.25 -0.06 11.07
CA LEU A 56 20.45 0.13 10.25
C LEU A 56 20.09 0.28 8.77
N ARG A 57 19.15 -0.53 8.28
CA ARG A 57 18.65 -0.41 6.89
C ARG A 57 17.93 0.90 6.65
N VAL A 58 17.14 1.37 7.61
CA VAL A 58 16.47 2.68 7.54
C VAL A 58 17.51 3.80 7.43
N PHE A 59 18.55 3.79 8.27
CA PHE A 59 19.61 4.80 8.20
C PHE A 59 20.38 4.74 6.88
N GLN A 60 20.71 3.54 6.40
CA GLN A 60 21.36 3.37 5.11
C GLN A 60 20.49 3.89 3.95
N LEU A 61 19.17 3.68 4.01
CA LEU A 61 18.23 4.21 3.01
C LEU A 61 18.34 5.74 2.92
N PHE A 62 18.24 6.42 4.06
CA PHE A 62 18.33 7.88 4.10
C PHE A 62 19.73 8.39 3.77
N GLN A 63 20.78 7.77 4.31
CA GLN A 63 22.16 8.12 4.01
C GLN A 63 22.42 8.04 2.50
N ASN A 64 21.99 6.96 1.85
CA ASN A 64 22.12 6.79 0.41
C ASN A 64 21.32 7.87 -0.33
N ALA A 65 20.08 8.16 0.09
CA ALA A 65 19.27 9.21 -0.51
C ALA A 65 19.92 10.61 -0.43
N PHE A 66 20.52 10.95 0.72
CA PHE A 66 21.28 12.20 0.86
C PHE A 66 22.54 12.24 0.00
N GLN A 67 23.21 11.11 -0.21
CA GLN A 67 24.43 11.03 -1.00
C GLN A 67 24.18 11.04 -2.51
N THR A 68 23.14 10.34 -2.98
CA THR A 68 22.85 10.15 -4.41
C THR A 68 21.75 11.06 -4.93
N GLY A 69 20.95 11.66 -4.05
CA GLY A 69 19.72 12.37 -4.41
C GLY A 69 18.60 11.44 -4.88
N THR A 70 18.72 10.11 -4.69
CA THR A 70 17.74 9.12 -5.15
C THR A 70 17.35 8.19 -4.00
N ILE A 71 16.04 7.99 -3.80
CA ILE A 71 15.48 7.10 -2.78
C ILE A 71 14.67 5.98 -3.43
N VAL A 72 14.89 4.74 -2.99
CA VAL A 72 14.15 3.57 -3.46
C VAL A 72 13.03 3.25 -2.47
N LEU A 73 11.78 3.41 -2.91
CA LEU A 73 10.59 3.21 -2.08
C LEU A 73 9.76 2.00 -2.55
N PRO A 74 9.10 1.28 -1.63
CA PRO A 74 8.32 0.10 -1.97
C PRO A 74 7.01 0.49 -2.67
N ARG A 75 6.74 -0.13 -3.82
CA ARG A 75 5.44 -0.09 -4.49
C ARG A 75 4.84 -1.48 -4.54
N TYR A 76 3.70 -1.67 -3.89
CA TYR A 76 3.02 -2.95 -3.86
C TYR A 76 2.34 -3.20 -5.21
N SER A 77 2.35 -4.44 -5.66
CA SER A 77 1.55 -4.83 -6.82
C SER A 77 0.99 -6.24 -6.69
N VAL A 78 -0.18 -6.42 -7.30
CA VAL A 78 -0.88 -7.71 -7.43
C VAL A 78 -1.02 -8.00 -8.91
N LYS A 79 -0.64 -9.20 -9.28
CA LYS A 79 -0.80 -9.71 -10.64
C LYS A 79 -1.85 -10.80 -10.65
N GLY A 80 -2.65 -10.79 -11.70
CA GLY A 80 -3.70 -11.77 -11.88
C GLY A 80 -4.06 -11.95 -13.33
N ASN A 81 -4.84 -12.99 -13.59
CA ASN A 81 -5.22 -13.42 -14.91
C ASN A 81 -6.71 -13.72 -14.93
N THR A 82 -7.42 -13.09 -15.86
CA THR A 82 -8.86 -13.25 -16.04
C THR A 82 -9.14 -13.95 -17.37
N ARG A 83 -9.81 -15.10 -17.30
CA ARG A 83 -10.25 -15.89 -18.43
C ARG A 83 -11.74 -15.68 -18.66
N PHE A 84 -12.09 -15.26 -19.87
CA PHE A 84 -13.47 -15.13 -20.32
C PHE A 84 -13.77 -16.26 -21.28
N ARG A 85 -14.85 -17.02 -21.03
CA ARG A 85 -15.35 -18.04 -21.95
C ARG A 85 -16.76 -17.67 -22.38
N LEU A 86 -16.92 -17.44 -23.69
CA LEU A 86 -18.21 -17.15 -24.31
C LEU A 86 -18.79 -18.46 -24.86
N ILE A 87 -19.89 -18.90 -24.26
CA ILE A 87 -20.65 -20.07 -24.71
C ILE A 87 -21.93 -19.56 -25.33
N GLN A 88 -22.04 -19.69 -26.65
CA GLN A 88 -23.27 -19.38 -27.39
C GLN A 88 -24.13 -20.63 -27.40
N ASP A 89 -25.31 -20.56 -26.78
CA ASP A 89 -26.26 -21.67 -26.81
C ASP A 89 -26.94 -21.72 -28.18
N GLY A 90 -27.04 -22.92 -28.77
CA GLY A 90 -27.53 -23.14 -30.14
C GLY A 90 -29.05 -22.99 -30.30
N SER A 91 -29.75 -22.51 -29.28
CA SER A 91 -31.21 -22.35 -29.28
C SER A 91 -31.66 -21.05 -29.95
N ALA A 92 -32.91 -21.02 -30.42
CA ALA A 92 -33.51 -19.88 -31.15
C ALA A 92 -33.49 -18.55 -30.36
N THR A 93 -33.32 -18.60 -29.03
CA THR A 93 -32.95 -17.48 -28.19
C THR A 93 -31.44 -17.43 -28.05
N GLN A 94 -30.80 -16.43 -28.65
CA GLN A 94 -29.35 -16.19 -28.63
C GLN A 94 -28.85 -15.81 -27.22
N ALA A 95 -28.98 -16.72 -26.26
CA ALA A 95 -28.40 -16.55 -24.93
C ALA A 95 -26.89 -16.81 -25.02
N VAL A 96 -26.11 -15.76 -24.79
CA VAL A 96 -24.65 -15.85 -24.65
C VAL A 96 -24.34 -15.97 -23.18
N THR A 97 -23.85 -17.13 -22.75
CA THR A 97 -23.35 -17.32 -21.39
C THR A 97 -21.89 -16.90 -21.33
N ILE A 98 -21.58 -15.98 -20.42
CA ILE A 98 -20.23 -15.50 -20.16
C ILE A 98 -19.76 -16.13 -18.85
N ILE A 99 -18.74 -16.99 -18.92
CA ILE A 99 -18.06 -17.52 -17.74
C ILE A 99 -16.79 -16.71 -17.53
N LEU A 100 -16.65 -16.13 -16.34
CA LEU A 100 -15.48 -15.36 -15.92
C LEU A 100 -14.75 -16.14 -14.82
N GLU A 101 -13.50 -16.48 -15.08
CA GLU A 101 -12.61 -17.12 -14.12
C GLU A 101 -11.42 -16.22 -13.86
N GLU A 102 -11.17 -15.91 -12.60
CA GLU A 102 -10.05 -15.07 -12.19
C GLU A 102 -9.09 -15.86 -11.31
N SER A 103 -7.80 -15.70 -11.58
CA SER A 103 -6.70 -16.27 -10.81
C SER A 103 -5.76 -15.15 -10.39
N ILE A 104 -5.39 -15.10 -9.11
CA ILE A 104 -4.49 -14.08 -8.56
C ILE A 104 -3.23 -14.79 -8.08
N ASP A 105 -2.07 -14.32 -8.52
CA ASP A 105 -0.80 -15.02 -8.29
C ASP A 105 -0.47 -15.16 -6.80
N LEU A 106 -0.68 -14.10 -6.02
CA LEU A 106 -0.38 -14.11 -4.58
C LEU A 106 -1.30 -15.05 -3.79
N VAL A 107 -2.50 -15.38 -4.30
CA VAL A 107 -3.34 -16.43 -3.69
C VAL A 107 -2.70 -17.79 -3.90
N GLU A 108 -2.21 -18.07 -5.11
CA GLU A 108 -1.49 -19.31 -5.40
C GLU A 108 -0.19 -19.40 -4.59
N GLU A 109 0.54 -18.31 -4.41
CA GLU A 109 1.72 -18.25 -3.55
C GLU A 109 1.38 -18.49 -2.07
N ALA A 110 0.28 -17.94 -1.57
CA ALA A 110 -0.20 -18.18 -0.21
C ALA A 110 -0.61 -19.65 -0.01
N ASP A 111 -1.41 -20.20 -0.93
CA ASP A 111 -1.89 -21.59 -0.90
C ASP A 111 -0.72 -22.60 -1.04
N SER A 112 0.36 -22.22 -1.74
CA SER A 112 1.59 -23.01 -1.87
C SER A 112 2.66 -22.76 -0.81
N LEU A 113 2.34 -21.98 0.25
CA LEU A 113 3.27 -21.63 1.35
C LEU A 113 4.53 -20.89 0.89
N ARG A 114 4.47 -20.22 -0.27
CA ARG A 114 5.57 -19.42 -0.83
C ARG A 114 5.48 -17.95 -0.45
N LEU A 115 4.33 -17.48 0.00
CA LEU A 115 4.16 -16.15 0.56
C LEU A 115 4.78 -16.12 1.97
N GLN A 116 5.94 -15.48 2.09
CA GLN A 116 6.72 -15.40 3.33
C GLN A 116 6.84 -13.97 3.85
N ASN A 117 6.63 -12.98 2.98
CA ASN A 117 6.72 -11.58 3.35
C ASN A 117 5.42 -11.12 4.02
N ARG A 118 5.49 -10.90 5.33
CA ARG A 118 4.36 -10.39 6.14
C ARG A 118 3.74 -9.11 5.59
N VAL A 119 4.56 -8.12 5.23
CA VAL A 119 4.06 -6.81 4.80
C VAL A 119 3.32 -6.94 3.47
N VAL A 120 3.87 -7.72 2.54
CA VAL A 120 3.18 -8.06 1.28
C VAL A 120 1.87 -8.77 1.54
N ALA A 121 1.86 -9.75 2.46
CA ALA A 121 0.66 -10.50 2.80
C ALA A 121 -0.43 -9.61 3.44
N GLN A 122 -0.06 -8.68 4.31
CA GLN A 122 -0.98 -7.72 4.96
C GLN A 122 -1.57 -6.73 3.95
N GLU A 123 -0.73 -6.16 3.09
CA GLU A 123 -1.19 -5.27 2.02
C GLU A 123 -2.08 -6.01 1.02
N PHE A 124 -1.73 -7.26 0.69
CA PHE A 124 -2.54 -8.09 -0.19
C PHE A 124 -3.89 -8.45 0.41
N ALA A 125 -3.93 -8.84 1.68
CA ALA A 125 -5.18 -9.10 2.41
C ALA A 125 -6.07 -7.85 2.47
N SER A 126 -5.47 -6.67 2.71
CA SER A 126 -6.19 -5.40 2.73
C SER A 126 -6.75 -5.04 1.34
N TRP A 127 -5.99 -5.30 0.27
CA TRP A 127 -6.45 -5.10 -1.09
C TRP A 127 -7.62 -6.03 -1.46
N LEU A 128 -7.57 -7.31 -1.05
CA LEU A 128 -8.67 -8.26 -1.26
C LEU A 128 -9.95 -7.85 -0.51
N ASP A 129 -9.78 -7.34 0.71
CA ASP A 129 -10.89 -6.85 1.54
C ASP A 129 -11.62 -5.68 0.87
N VAL A 130 -10.88 -4.70 0.34
CA VAL A 130 -11.47 -3.51 -0.31
C VAL A 130 -11.94 -3.80 -1.74
N SER A 131 -11.12 -4.48 -2.54
CA SER A 131 -11.32 -4.53 -4.00
C SER A 131 -12.13 -5.74 -4.48
N ARG A 132 -12.19 -6.81 -3.69
CA ARG A 132 -12.75 -8.11 -4.11
C ARG A 132 -13.83 -8.66 -3.20
N LYS A 133 -14.33 -7.85 -2.26
CA LYS A 133 -15.46 -8.22 -1.40
C LYS A 133 -16.72 -8.48 -2.24
N PRO A 134 -17.36 -9.66 -2.12
CA PRO A 134 -18.63 -9.92 -2.77
C PRO A 134 -19.72 -8.96 -2.25
N PRO A 135 -20.65 -8.48 -3.08
CA PRO A 135 -21.68 -7.52 -2.66
C PRO A 135 -22.59 -8.01 -1.52
N ILE A 136 -22.72 -9.33 -1.36
CA ILE A 136 -23.62 -9.98 -0.41
C ILE A 136 -22.88 -10.41 0.87
N ALA A 137 -21.54 -10.31 0.88
CA ALA A 137 -20.75 -10.77 2.02
C ALA A 137 -20.83 -9.77 3.20
N ASP A 138 -20.98 -10.31 4.40
CA ASP A 138 -20.81 -9.54 5.64
C ASP A 138 -19.36 -9.06 5.76
N GLU A 139 -19.17 -7.81 6.20
CA GLU A 139 -17.86 -7.16 6.22
C GLU A 139 -16.87 -7.82 7.17
N VAL A 140 -17.33 -8.16 8.37
CA VAL A 140 -16.47 -8.73 9.42
C VAL A 140 -16.11 -10.17 9.07
N ASP A 141 -17.07 -10.95 8.61
CA ASP A 141 -16.86 -12.33 8.18
C ASP A 141 -15.91 -12.42 6.97
N TRP A 142 -16.07 -11.54 5.98
CA TRP A 142 -15.20 -11.50 4.81
C TRP A 142 -13.76 -11.15 5.18
N ALA A 143 -13.55 -10.06 5.93
CA ALA A 143 -12.22 -9.64 6.35
C ALA A 143 -11.51 -10.73 7.17
N SER A 144 -12.26 -11.42 8.05
CA SER A 144 -11.72 -12.53 8.84
C SER A 144 -11.31 -13.71 7.95
N LYS A 145 -12.15 -14.12 6.99
CA LYS A 145 -11.83 -15.20 6.03
C LYS A 145 -10.62 -14.89 5.17
N VAL A 146 -10.52 -13.66 4.66
CA VAL A 146 -9.37 -13.21 3.86
C VAL A 146 -8.09 -13.26 4.69
N ARG A 147 -8.10 -12.68 5.89
CA ARG A 147 -6.95 -12.69 6.79
C ARG A 147 -6.57 -14.11 7.19
N GLN A 148 -7.53 -14.95 7.54
CA GLN A 148 -7.27 -16.34 7.87
C GLN A 148 -6.63 -17.09 6.69
N ARG A 149 -7.14 -16.92 5.47
CA ARG A 149 -6.57 -17.62 4.31
C ARG A 149 -5.16 -17.14 3.98
N ILE A 150 -4.94 -15.83 3.97
CA ILE A 150 -3.68 -15.24 3.50
C ILE A 150 -2.59 -15.23 4.58
N LEU A 151 -2.93 -14.92 5.83
CA LEU A 151 -1.94 -14.63 6.88
C LEU A 151 -1.57 -15.83 7.75
N THR A 152 -2.42 -16.88 7.83
CA THR A 152 -2.21 -17.99 8.80
C THR A 152 -0.85 -18.67 8.65
N ASN A 153 -0.31 -18.75 7.43
CA ASN A 153 0.94 -19.44 7.14
C ASN A 153 2.13 -18.49 6.92
N VAL A 154 1.95 -17.19 7.11
CA VAL A 154 2.98 -16.18 6.86
C VAL A 154 3.74 -15.91 8.15
N PRO A 155 5.07 -16.10 8.18
CA PRO A 155 5.86 -15.86 9.39
C PRO A 155 5.71 -14.42 9.90
N GLY A 156 5.45 -14.29 11.19
CA GLY A 156 5.31 -12.99 11.86
C GLY A 156 3.96 -12.30 11.64
N ALA A 157 3.05 -12.88 10.86
CA ALA A 157 1.75 -12.29 10.55
C ALA A 157 0.66 -12.58 11.61
N GLY A 158 0.99 -13.34 12.66
CA GLY A 158 0.09 -13.58 13.78
C GLY A 158 -0.23 -12.29 14.56
N ALA A 159 -1.42 -12.22 15.15
CA ALA A 159 -1.86 -11.05 15.93
C ALA A 159 -0.98 -10.73 17.16
N LEU A 160 -0.18 -11.71 17.60
CA LEU A 160 0.74 -11.59 18.74
C LEU A 160 2.21 -11.70 18.32
N ASP A 161 2.50 -11.77 17.02
CA ASP A 161 3.88 -11.89 16.55
C ASP A 161 4.58 -10.53 16.55
N VAL A 162 5.57 -10.39 17.42
CA VAL A 162 6.48 -9.26 17.43
C VAL A 162 7.50 -9.44 16.31
N ASP A 163 7.77 -8.39 15.54
CA ASP A 163 8.78 -8.40 14.49
C ASP A 163 10.16 -8.72 15.09
N PRO A 164 10.86 -9.77 14.63
CA PRO A 164 12.23 -10.00 15.05
C PRO A 164 13.10 -8.84 14.56
N ASN A 165 13.52 -7.98 15.48
CA ASN A 165 14.48 -6.92 15.19
C ASN A 165 15.87 -7.55 14.98
N GLU A 166 16.46 -7.36 13.81
CA GLU A 166 17.80 -7.89 13.50
C GLU A 166 18.93 -7.03 14.09
N ASP A 167 18.62 -5.86 14.64
CA ASP A 167 19.65 -4.95 15.12
C ASP A 167 20.20 -5.35 16.49
N GLU A 168 21.54 -5.36 16.59
CA GLU A 168 22.24 -5.40 17.88
C GLU A 168 21.90 -4.15 18.72
N PRO A 169 21.96 -4.24 20.07
CA PRO A 169 21.66 -3.11 20.97
C PRO A 169 22.48 -1.83 20.70
N GLY A 170 23.59 -1.93 19.96
CA GLY A 170 24.39 -0.80 19.48
C GLY A 170 23.63 0.23 18.63
N VAL A 171 22.62 -0.19 17.87
CA VAL A 171 21.85 0.70 16.97
C VAL A 171 20.90 1.63 17.74
N LEU A 172 20.53 1.25 18.96
CA LEU A 172 19.71 2.08 19.85
C LEU A 172 20.49 3.33 20.33
N TYR A 173 21.81 3.18 20.52
CA TYR A 173 22.70 4.29 20.87
C TYR A 173 22.88 5.27 19.71
N THR A 174 23.02 4.78 18.47
CA THR A 174 23.13 5.68 17.31
C THR A 174 21.83 6.43 17.04
N PHE A 175 20.67 5.79 17.22
CA PHE A 175 19.37 6.45 17.18
C PHE A 175 19.23 7.54 18.24
N LEU A 176 19.61 7.26 19.49
CA LEU A 176 19.59 8.24 20.58
C LEU A 176 20.48 9.45 20.27
N ILE A 177 21.70 9.22 19.78
CA ILE A 177 22.62 10.30 19.39
C ILE A 177 22.02 11.13 18.26
N LEU A 178 21.45 10.49 17.24
CA LEU A 178 20.82 11.19 16.12
C LEU A 178 19.65 12.07 16.60
N CYS A 179 18.73 11.52 17.40
CA CYS A 179 17.60 12.27 17.96
C CYS A 179 18.07 13.48 18.77
N ILE A 180 19.11 13.33 19.59
CA ILE A 180 19.70 14.43 20.37
C ILE A 180 20.31 15.49 19.43
N THR A 181 21.03 15.08 18.39
CA THR A 181 21.61 16.03 17.42
C THR A 181 20.56 16.75 16.59
N CYS A 182 19.53 16.06 16.09
CA CYS A 182 18.44 16.67 15.34
C CYS A 182 17.63 17.64 16.20
N THR A 183 17.29 17.26 17.44
CA THR A 183 16.59 18.17 18.36
C THR A 183 17.47 19.35 18.77
N GLY A 184 18.77 19.15 18.97
CA GLY A 184 19.73 20.23 19.25
C GLY A 184 19.87 21.22 18.10
N ILE A 185 19.98 20.74 16.86
CA ILE A 185 20.06 21.60 15.66
C ILE A 185 18.73 22.34 15.47
N LEU A 186 17.60 21.63 15.56
CA LEU A 186 16.28 22.24 15.44
C LEU A 186 16.05 23.32 16.50
N TYR A 187 16.47 23.06 17.75
CA TYR A 187 16.42 24.02 18.84
C TYR A 187 17.30 25.24 18.55
N GLN A 188 18.50 25.08 17.98
CA GLN A 188 19.36 26.22 17.63
C GLN A 188 18.78 27.06 16.48
N THR A 189 18.18 26.44 15.46
CA THR A 189 17.50 27.17 14.38
C THR A 189 16.25 27.91 14.88
N ILE A 190 15.43 27.31 15.74
CA ILE A 190 14.20 27.93 16.25
C ILE A 190 14.51 28.98 17.34
N SER A 191 15.49 28.74 18.21
CA SER A 191 15.88 29.71 19.25
C SER A 191 16.55 30.96 18.67
N GLY A 192 17.21 30.86 17.51
CA GLY A 192 17.71 32.01 16.76
C GLY A 192 16.59 32.93 16.25
N GLU A 193 15.41 32.39 15.95
CA GLU A 193 14.25 33.17 15.48
C GLU A 193 13.34 33.65 16.63
N MET A 194 13.35 32.99 17.79
CA MET A 194 12.55 33.40 18.96
C MET A 194 13.18 34.54 19.80
N MET A 195 14.43 34.93 19.55
CA MET A 195 15.06 36.11 20.14
C MET A 195 15.17 37.26 19.14
N GLY A 196 14.05 37.72 18.56
CA GLY A 196 14.12 38.89 17.70
C GLY A 196 12.90 39.23 16.84
N SER A 197 11.67 39.04 17.31
CA SER A 197 10.51 39.61 16.63
C SER A 197 9.37 39.83 17.62
N GLN A 198 9.12 41.09 17.99
CA GLN A 198 7.79 41.48 18.45
C GLN A 198 6.86 41.48 17.22
N GLY A 199 6.53 40.30 16.72
CA GLY A 199 5.44 40.12 15.77
C GLY A 199 4.13 40.17 16.55
N GLN A 200 3.36 41.24 16.40
CA GLN A 200 1.98 41.27 16.87
C GLN A 200 1.23 40.08 16.26
N VAL A 201 0.71 39.20 17.12
CA VAL A 201 -0.22 38.15 16.72
C VAL A 201 -1.47 38.87 16.18
N SER A 202 -1.74 38.68 14.88
CA SER A 202 -2.98 39.15 14.27
C SER A 202 -4.16 38.60 15.06
N ALA A 203 -5.08 39.47 15.47
CA ALA A 203 -6.27 39.14 16.26
C ALA A 203 -7.24 38.15 15.57
N GLN A 204 -6.93 37.69 14.36
CA GLN A 204 -7.74 36.77 13.57
C GLN A 204 -7.54 35.28 13.90
N CYS A 205 -6.61 34.91 14.79
CA CYS A 205 -6.41 33.50 15.18
C CYS A 205 -7.07 33.13 16.52
N THR A 206 -7.81 34.04 17.14
CA THR A 206 -8.44 33.82 18.46
C THR A 206 -9.79 33.09 18.40
N GLU A 207 -10.32 32.78 17.22
CA GLU A 207 -11.62 32.14 17.03
C GLU A 207 -11.59 30.88 16.14
N ALA A 208 -10.46 30.17 16.07
CA ALA A 208 -10.47 28.81 15.52
C ALA A 208 -10.90 27.83 16.62
N GLU A 209 -12.13 27.33 16.50
CA GLU A 209 -12.71 26.28 17.31
C GLU A 209 -11.73 25.10 17.43
N GLN A 210 -11.40 24.72 18.67
CA GLN A 210 -10.53 23.58 18.96
C GLN A 210 -11.15 22.29 18.39
N LEU A 211 -10.69 21.87 17.22
CA LEU A 211 -10.99 20.53 16.72
C LEU A 211 -10.25 19.50 17.58
N VAL A 212 -11.03 18.91 18.49
CA VAL A 212 -10.70 17.71 19.26
C VAL A 212 -10.28 16.61 18.29
N MET A 213 -9.02 16.18 18.36
CA MET A 213 -8.56 14.98 17.67
C MET A 213 -9.25 13.75 18.26
N GLY A 214 -10.34 13.35 17.61
CA GLY A 214 -11.02 12.08 17.79
C GLY A 214 -10.99 11.29 16.49
N SER A 215 -10.64 10.02 16.60
CA SER A 215 -10.58 9.03 15.54
C SER A 215 -11.74 9.09 14.53
N GLY A 216 -11.40 9.06 13.24
CA GLY A 216 -12.33 8.58 12.21
C GLY A 216 -12.38 9.41 10.93
N TYR A 217 -11.98 8.77 9.83
CA TYR A 217 -12.47 8.98 8.47
C TYR A 217 -12.11 10.28 7.73
N LEU A 218 -11.33 10.08 6.66
CA LEU A 218 -11.21 10.93 5.48
C LEU A 218 -12.57 11.46 5.03
N THR A 219 -12.74 12.78 4.95
CA THR A 219 -13.32 13.57 3.84
C THR A 219 -13.79 14.91 4.38
N GLU A 220 -13.01 15.97 4.21
CA GLU A 220 -13.47 17.39 4.13
C GLU A 220 -12.26 18.34 4.03
N CYS A 221 -11.53 18.27 2.92
CA CYS A 221 -10.66 19.37 2.46
C CYS A 221 -10.61 19.51 0.92
N PHE A 222 -11.34 18.66 0.18
CA PHE A 222 -11.59 18.84 -1.24
C PHE A 222 -13.07 19.10 -1.43
N ILE A 223 -13.46 20.38 -1.39
CA ILE A 223 -14.54 21.03 -2.15
C ILE A 223 -14.64 22.43 -1.54
N ASN A 224 -13.95 23.39 -2.16
CA ASN A 224 -14.47 24.72 -2.49
C ASN A 224 -13.36 25.61 -3.05
N GLY A 225 -13.54 26.04 -4.30
CA GLY A 225 -13.01 27.33 -4.74
C GLY A 225 -12.06 27.35 -5.94
N ASN A 226 -12.63 27.20 -7.13
CA ASN A 226 -12.38 28.02 -8.33
C ASN A 226 -10.98 28.03 -9.00
N GLY A 227 -10.88 27.37 -10.15
CA GLY A 227 -9.90 27.71 -11.20
C GLY A 227 -9.83 26.68 -12.33
N PRO A 228 -9.96 27.06 -13.61
CA PRO A 228 -10.31 26.13 -14.69
C PRO A 228 -9.08 25.59 -15.43
N PHE A 229 -9.11 24.31 -15.82
CA PHE A 229 -8.30 23.82 -16.94
C PHE A 229 -9.18 22.97 -17.85
N LEU A 230 -9.50 23.58 -19.01
CA LEU A 230 -9.51 22.88 -20.29
C LEU A 230 -8.10 22.36 -20.59
#